data_AF-A0A0C1TX55-F1
#
_entry.id   AF-A0A0C1TX55-F1
#
_cell.length_a   1.000
_cell.length_b   1.000
_cell.length_c   1.000
_cell.angle_alpha   90.00
_cell.angle_beta   90.00
_cell.angle_gamma   90.00
#
_symmetry.space_group_name_H-M   'P 1'
#
loop_
_entity.id
_entity.type
_entity.pdbx_description
1 polymer ?
#
loop_
_entity_poly.entity_id
_entity_poly.type
_entity_poly.pdbx_seq_one_letter_code
_entity_poly.pdbx_strand_id
1 'polypeptide(L)'
;MKRTFTYGIVAALGIMVGGVAYAATCTSCGDDAKCKNPQAVQQFKENTAPLRKSLNEKEIALRAEYGMNSIDSNRTTDLENQIGELKEKIRSAGEQMGFAPCCLS
;
A
#
# COMPACT_ATOMS: atom_id res chain seq x y z
N MET A 1 1.79 -37.82 -17.87
CA MET A 1 2.70 -36.65 -17.83
C MET A 1 2.00 -35.51 -17.11
N LYS A 2 2.55 -35.05 -15.98
CA LYS A 2 2.04 -33.92 -15.18
C LYS A 2 2.52 -32.61 -15.79
N ARG A 3 1.62 -31.70 -16.16
CA ARG A 3 1.84 -30.24 -16.19
C ARG A 3 0.50 -29.51 -16.00
N THR A 4 0.05 -29.42 -14.76
CA THR A 4 -1.00 -28.48 -14.36
C THR A 4 -0.34 -27.14 -14.03
N PHE A 5 -0.26 -26.26 -15.04
CA PHE A 5 0.00 -24.84 -14.82
C PHE A 5 -1.34 -24.17 -14.50
N THR A 6 -1.75 -24.26 -13.23
CA THR A 6 -2.84 -23.46 -12.70
C THR A 6 -2.35 -22.03 -12.54
N TYR A 7 -2.70 -21.19 -13.50
CA TYR A 7 -2.59 -19.73 -13.42
C TYR A 7 -3.52 -19.23 -12.32
N GLY A 8 -3.01 -19.23 -11.08
CA GLY A 8 -3.62 -18.55 -9.95
C GLY A 8 -3.33 -17.06 -10.02
N ILE A 9 -4.00 -16.35 -10.93
CA ILE A 9 -4.02 -14.88 -10.89
C ILE A 9 -5.33 -14.49 -10.22
N VAL A 10 -5.30 -14.45 -8.89
CA VAL A 10 -6.27 -13.63 -8.14
C VAL A 10 -5.72 -12.21 -8.19
N ALA A 11 -5.96 -11.53 -9.30
CA ALA A 11 -5.78 -10.09 -9.38
C ALA A 11 -6.92 -9.43 -8.57
N ALA A 12 -6.80 -9.46 -7.24
CA ALA A 12 -7.46 -8.51 -6.39
C ALA A 12 -6.74 -7.17 -6.54
N LEU A 13 -6.88 -6.55 -7.72
CA LEU A 13 -6.59 -5.13 -7.93
C LEU A 13 -7.66 -4.34 -7.17
N GLY A 14 -7.52 -4.33 -5.85
CA GLY A 14 -8.15 -3.35 -4.98
C GLY A 14 -7.56 -2.01 -5.38
N ILE A 15 -8.35 -1.25 -6.14
CA ILE A 15 -8.13 0.15 -6.46
C ILE A 15 -8.14 0.93 -5.14
N MET A 16 -7.01 0.99 -4.45
CA MET A 16 -6.68 2.05 -3.51
C MET A 16 -5.61 2.90 -4.17
N VAL A 17 -6.07 3.82 -5.03
CA VAL A 17 -5.21 4.87 -5.57
C VAL A 17 -4.79 5.76 -4.40
N GLY A 18 -3.51 5.71 -4.04
CA GLY A 18 -2.90 6.72 -3.17
C GLY A 18 -2.86 6.40 -1.68
N GLY A 19 -2.06 5.39 -1.32
CA GLY A 19 -1.35 5.31 -0.04
C GLY A 19 -2.20 5.18 1.22
N VAL A 20 -2.18 3.98 1.81
CA VAL A 20 -2.52 3.68 3.22
C VAL A 20 -3.72 4.50 3.72
N ALA A 21 -4.91 4.01 3.43
CA ALA A 21 -6.14 4.70 3.74
C ALA A 21 -6.30 4.78 5.27
N TYR A 22 -6.00 5.95 5.84
CA TYR A 22 -6.40 6.27 7.21
C TYR A 22 -7.89 6.50 7.20
N ALA A 23 -8.65 5.43 7.39
CA ALA A 23 -10.05 5.52 7.67
C ALA A 23 -10.20 5.94 9.15
N ALA A 24 -10.26 7.25 9.40
CA ALA A 24 -10.86 7.77 10.65
C ALA A 24 -12.31 7.25 10.84
N THR A 25 -12.89 6.69 9.78
CA THR A 25 -14.19 6.03 9.71
C THR A 25 -14.09 4.51 9.55
N CYS A 26 -12.93 3.88 9.83
CA CYS A 26 -12.79 2.43 9.76
C CYS A 26 -13.68 1.81 10.84
N THR A 27 -14.93 1.52 10.48
CA THR A 27 -15.95 0.97 11.38
C THR A 27 -15.50 -0.39 11.92
N SER A 28 -14.57 -1.05 11.22
CA SER A 28 -13.91 -2.29 11.60
C SER A 28 -12.80 -2.15 12.65
N CYS A 29 -12.26 -0.94 12.89
CA CYS A 29 -11.25 -0.69 13.93
C CYS A 29 -11.84 -0.35 15.30
N GLY A 30 -13.16 -0.15 15.40
CA GLY A 30 -13.81 0.22 16.65
C GLY A 30 -13.32 1.56 17.22
N ASP A 31 -13.15 1.61 18.54
CA ASP A 31 -12.74 2.78 19.33
C ASP A 31 -11.23 2.93 19.49
N ASP A 32 -10.42 2.50 18.49
CA ASP A 32 -8.98 2.72 18.58
C ASP A 32 -8.65 4.22 18.66
N ALA A 33 -8.20 4.62 19.86
CA ALA A 33 -8.08 6.02 20.24
C ALA A 33 -7.07 6.77 19.36
N LYS A 34 -6.07 6.09 18.79
CA LYS A 34 -5.08 6.75 17.92
C LYS A 34 -5.60 6.98 16.52
N CYS A 35 -6.45 6.09 16.01
CA CYS A 35 -7.04 6.22 14.68
C CYS A 35 -8.11 7.32 14.63
N LYS A 36 -8.73 7.62 15.77
CA LYS A 36 -9.64 8.76 15.97
C LYS A 36 -8.94 10.03 16.44
N ASN A 37 -7.64 9.97 16.78
CA ASN A 37 -6.87 11.14 17.22
C ASN A 37 -6.27 11.87 15.99
N PRO A 38 -6.77 13.07 15.65
CA PRO A 38 -6.32 13.80 14.47
C PRO A 38 -4.84 14.21 14.56
N GLN A 39 -4.30 14.48 15.76
CA GLN A 39 -2.90 14.83 15.95
C GLN A 39 -1.98 13.62 15.72
N ALA A 40 -2.35 12.46 16.25
CA ALA A 40 -1.59 11.22 16.03
C ALA A 40 -1.57 10.85 14.54
N VAL A 41 -2.72 10.97 13.87
CA VAL A 41 -2.86 10.73 12.42
C VAL A 41 -2.02 11.72 11.63
N GLN A 42 -2.04 13.00 11.99
CA GLN A 42 -1.24 14.02 11.31
C GLN A 42 0.26 13.76 11.47
N GLN A 43 0.71 13.46 12.69
CA GLN A 43 2.11 13.14 12.97
C GLN A 43 2.56 11.89 12.18
N PHE A 44 1.70 10.88 12.10
CA PHE A 44 1.98 9.71 11.27
C PHE A 44 2.13 10.08 9.78
N LYS A 45 1.23 10.91 9.25
CA LYS A 45 1.27 11.35 7.85
C LYS A 45 2.56 12.12 7.56
N GLU A 46 3.00 12.97 8.48
CA GLU A 46 4.25 13.71 8.35
C GLU A 46 5.47 12.77 8.40
N ASN A 47 5.49 11.84 9.36
CA ASN A 47 6.59 10.87 9.49
C ASN A 47 6.72 9.95 8.26
N THR A 48 5.58 9.64 7.62
CA THR A 48 5.54 8.76 6.44
C THR A 48 5.43 9.50 5.11
N ALA A 49 5.42 10.84 5.12
CA ALA A 49 5.35 11.67 3.92
C ALA A 49 6.37 11.28 2.83
N PRO A 50 7.68 11.11 3.13
CA PRO A 50 8.65 10.72 2.10
C PRO A 50 8.37 9.32 1.53
N LEU A 51 7.96 8.37 2.37
CA LEU A 51 7.61 7.00 1.95
C LEU A 51 6.37 7.00 1.07
N ARG A 52 5.35 7.78 1.42
CA ARG A 52 4.10 7.92 0.66
C ARG A 52 4.33 8.61 -0.69
N LYS A 53 5.21 9.62 -0.73
CA LYS A 53 5.63 10.25 -1.99
C LYS A 53 6.30 9.23 -2.91
N SER A 54 7.27 8.48 -2.39
CA SER A 54 7.95 7.43 -3.16
C SER A 54 6.99 6.34 -3.62
N LEU A 55 6.05 5.92 -2.76
CA LEU A 55 5.01 4.96 -3.11
C LEU A 55 4.17 5.45 -4.30
N ASN A 56 3.70 6.70 -4.24
CA ASN A 56 2.91 7.27 -5.32
C ASN A 56 3.70 7.35 -6.64
N GLU A 57 4.98 7.73 -6.60
CA GLU A 57 5.85 7.73 -7.78
C GLU A 57 5.98 6.33 -8.40
N LYS A 58 6.13 5.29 -7.58
CA LYS A 58 6.22 3.89 -8.06
C LYS A 58 4.88 3.37 -8.58
N GLU A 59 3.77 3.71 -7.94
CA GLU A 59 2.43 3.37 -8.44
C GLU A 59 2.14 4.03 -9.80
N ILE A 60 2.57 5.29 -9.99
CA ILE A 60 2.47 5.98 -11.29
C ILE A 60 3.35 5.28 -12.34
N ALA A 61 4.59 4.94 -11.99
CA ALA A 61 5.48 4.22 -12.90
C ALA A 61 4.90 2.85 -13.30
N LEU A 62 4.32 2.12 -12.35
CA LEU A 62 3.68 0.83 -12.61
C LEU A 62 2.48 0.98 -13.55
N ARG A 63 1.62 1.98 -13.34
CA ARG A 63 0.51 2.29 -14.24
C ARG A 63 1.00 2.68 -15.64
N ALA A 64 2.11 3.41 -15.73
CA ALA A 64 2.72 3.76 -17.00
C ALA A 64 3.19 2.52 -17.75
N GLU A 65 3.86 1.57 -17.09
CA GLU A 65 4.28 0.30 -17.71
C GLU A 65 3.09 -0.52 -18.22
N TYR A 66 2.00 -0.59 -17.45
CA TYR A 66 0.78 -1.27 -17.88
C TYR A 66 0.07 -0.55 -19.04
N GLY A 67 0.34 0.74 -19.26
CA GLY A 67 -0.18 1.51 -20.40
C GLY A 67 0.65 1.39 -21.68
N MET A 68 1.79 0.70 -21.65
CA MET A 68 2.67 0.54 -22.83
C MET A 68 2.19 -0.58 -23.75
N ASN A 69 2.48 -0.45 -25.05
CA ASN A 69 2.15 -1.44 -26.08
C ASN A 69 2.86 -2.81 -25.87
N SER A 70 3.94 -2.83 -25.10
CA SER A 70 4.65 -4.03 -24.68
C SER A 70 5.05 -3.87 -23.23
N ILE A 71 4.57 -4.77 -22.37
CA ILE A 71 4.85 -4.76 -20.93
C ILE A 71 6.22 -5.40 -20.69
N ASP A 72 7.11 -4.68 -20.01
CA ASP A 72 8.34 -5.27 -19.46
C ASP A 72 8.03 -5.96 -18.12
N SER A 73 7.85 -7.28 -18.17
CA SER A 73 7.49 -8.06 -16.98
C SER A 73 8.51 -8.00 -15.85
N ASN A 74 9.80 -7.83 -16.16
CA ASN A 74 10.84 -7.71 -15.12
C ASN A 74 10.70 -6.38 -14.39
N ARG A 75 10.50 -5.30 -15.15
CA ARG A 75 10.30 -3.95 -14.60
C ARG A 75 8.98 -3.84 -13.83
N THR A 76 7.91 -4.44 -14.33
CA THR A 76 6.63 -4.53 -13.61
C THR A 76 6.80 -5.23 -12.27
N THR A 77 7.46 -6.40 -12.25
CA THR A 77 7.70 -7.17 -11.03
C THR A 77 8.54 -6.39 -10.03
N ASP A 78 9.60 -5.71 -10.49
CA ASP A 78 10.45 -4.86 -9.66
C ASP A 78 9.65 -3.69 -9.03
N LEU A 79 8.81 -3.02 -9.81
CA LEU A 79 7.93 -1.95 -9.33
C LEU A 79 6.92 -2.46 -8.30
N GLU A 80 6.32 -3.62 -8.52
CA GLU A 80 5.39 -4.25 -7.56
C GLU A 80 6.07 -4.60 -6.25
N ASN A 81 7.29 -5.15 -6.29
CA ASN A 81 8.09 -5.43 -5.10
C ASN A 81 8.42 -4.15 -4.32
N GLN A 82 8.88 -3.10 -5.00
CA GLN A 82 9.18 -1.81 -4.38
C GLN A 82 7.94 -1.17 -3.74
N ILE A 83 6.78 -1.26 -4.40
CA ILE A 83 5.50 -0.81 -3.85
C ILE A 83 5.14 -1.60 -2.59
N GLY A 84 5.29 -2.93 -2.63
CA GLY A 84 5.06 -3.80 -1.47
C GLY A 84 5.94 -3.43 -0.28
N GLU A 85 7.24 -3.27 -0.48
CA GLU A 85 8.17 -2.85 0.57
C GLU A 85 7.84 -1.47 1.16
N LEU A 86 7.45 -0.51 0.31
CA LEU A 86 7.08 0.83 0.77
C LEU A 86 5.80 0.79 1.62
N LYS A 87 4.81 -0.01 1.23
CA LYS A 87 3.58 -0.22 2.02
C LYS A 87 3.90 -0.85 3.38
N GLU A 88 4.76 -1.88 3.41
CA GLU A 88 5.18 -2.53 4.65
C GLU A 88 5.97 -1.58 5.56
N LYS A 89 6.84 -0.71 5.01
CA LYS A 89 7.55 0.32 5.79
C LYS A 89 6.59 1.35 6.39
N ILE A 90 5.59 1.80 5.63
CA ILE A 90 4.58 2.74 6.12
C ILE A 90 3.73 2.09 7.22
N ARG A 91 3.32 0.83 7.04
CA ARG A 91 2.62 0.05 8.06
C ARG A 91 3.46 -0.14 9.32
N SER A 92 4.72 -0.55 9.18
CA SER A 92 5.63 -0.73 10.32
C SER A 92 5.82 0.56 11.11
N ALA A 93 5.95 1.71 10.43
CA ALA A 93 6.00 3.00 11.10
C ALA A 93 4.71 3.29 11.91
N GLY A 94 3.56 2.84 11.43
CA GLY A 94 2.28 3.02 12.10
C GLY A 94 2.18 2.14 13.34
N GLU A 95 2.56 0.88 13.22
CA GLU A 95 2.61 -0.07 14.35
C GLU A 95 3.59 0.41 15.43
N GLN A 96 4.76 0.95 15.05
CA GLN A 96 5.72 1.57 15.98
C GLN A 96 5.15 2.82 16.68
N MET A 97 4.30 3.58 15.98
CA MET A 97 3.56 4.69 16.56
C MET A 97 2.33 4.23 17.35
N GLY A 98 2.09 2.93 17.47
CA GLY A 98 1.01 2.32 18.25
C GLY A 98 -0.36 2.38 17.58
N PHE A 99 -0.42 2.52 16.26
CA PHE A 99 -1.66 2.35 15.51
C PHE A 99 -2.00 0.87 15.40
N ALA A 100 -3.27 0.52 15.55
CA ALA A 100 -3.74 -0.81 15.23
C ALA A 100 -3.59 -1.11 13.72
N PRO A 101 -3.26 -2.35 13.33
CA PRO A 101 -3.10 -2.74 11.91
C PRO A 101 -4.31 -2.42 11.04
N CYS A 102 -5.50 -2.46 11.61
CA CYS A 102 -6.74 -2.15 10.90
C CYS A 102 -6.81 -0.67 10.44
N CYS A 103 -6.02 0.22 11.04
CA CYS A 103 -5.94 1.64 10.68
C CYS A 103 -4.84 1.94 9.65
N LEU A 104 -4.06 0.91 9.28
CA LEU A 104 -2.86 0.98 8.45
C LEU A 104 -3.04 0.26 7.12
N SER A 105 -4.30 0.02 6.72
CA SER A 105 -4.67 -0.72 5.50
C SER A 105 -4.59 0.13 4.24
#